data_AF-A0A7J7ITZ0-F1
#
_entry.id   AF-A0A7J7ITZ0-F1
#
_cell.length_a   1.000
_cell.length_b   1.000
_cell.length_c   1.000
_cell.angle_alpha   90.00
_cell.angle_beta   90.00
_cell.angle_gamma   90.00
#
_symmetry.space_group_name_H-M   'P 1'
#
loop_
_entity.id
_entity.type
_entity.pdbx_description
1 polymer ?
#
loop_
_entity_poly.entity_id
_entity_poly.type
_entity_poly.pdbx_seq_one_letter_code
_entity_poly.pdbx_strand_id
1 'polypeptide(L)'
;MINNTSKLKSRLKEKKVMFGTVDTWLLWKLSGERVWATDRASASGTLMYDTFQNMWSSMILSLVGIPMHILPPIVDTSGQIGVVDESIFGTEIPITGLVGDQQASLFGHCCFKPGDMKLTLGTGSFLNVNIGSKPLASITGIYPLVAWDIKNSITFTAEASSITVGTCIDWLKSTGIIQDVSSTSDIAKSVPDTNGCYFVPAFAGLPVCALFTSLLPPKQNFLASFLSCLKYSNQKLFI
;
A
#
# COMPACT_ATOMS: atom_id res chain seq x y z
N MET A 1 8.81 17.58 0.48
CA MET A 1 8.66 18.49 1.65
C MET A 1 9.92 19.31 1.93
N ILE A 2 11.08 18.69 2.17
CA ILE A 2 12.35 19.39 2.51
C ILE A 2 12.66 20.54 1.54
N ASN A 3 12.54 20.32 0.23
CA ASN A 3 12.88 21.34 -0.77
C ASN A 3 11.92 22.53 -0.83
N ASN A 4 10.67 22.34 -0.40
CA ASN A 4 9.59 23.31 -0.59
C ASN A 4 9.20 24.07 0.69
N THR A 5 9.76 23.70 1.84
CA THR A 5 9.42 24.31 3.14
C THR A 5 10.65 24.90 3.80
N SER A 6 10.78 26.23 3.78
CA SER A 6 11.94 26.97 4.34
C SER A 6 12.18 26.67 5.82
N LYS A 7 11.11 26.64 6.63
CA LYS A 7 11.17 26.28 8.06
C LYS A 7 11.74 24.88 8.28
N LEU A 8 11.36 23.90 7.43
CA LEU A 8 11.87 22.54 7.51
C LEU A 8 13.36 22.48 7.21
N LYS A 9 13.84 23.23 6.20
CA LYS A 9 15.29 23.35 5.90
C LYS A 9 16.09 23.90 7.08
N SER A 10 15.58 24.93 7.77
CA SER A 10 16.23 25.48 8.98
C SER A 10 16.31 24.44 10.09
N ARG A 11 15.18 23.81 10.44
CA ARG A 11 15.14 22.79 11.49
C ARG A 11 15.98 21.56 11.17
N LEU A 12 16.11 21.22 9.89
CA LEU A 12 16.99 20.15 9.43
C LEU A 12 18.46 20.46 9.73
N LYS A 13 18.92 21.70 9.47
CA LYS A 13 20.27 22.16 9.83
C LYS A 13 20.50 22.14 11.35
N GLU A 14 19.46 22.40 12.13
CA GLU A 14 19.49 22.36 13.60
C GLU A 14 19.39 20.93 14.18
N LYS A 15 19.30 19.88 13.34
CA LYS A 15 19.05 18.48 13.75
C LYS A 15 17.78 18.30 14.59
N LYS A 16 16.74 19.09 14.32
CA LYS A 16 15.43 19.06 15.02
C LYS A 16 14.33 18.44 14.16
N VAL A 17 14.68 17.49 13.30
CA VAL A 17 13.75 16.83 12.37
C VAL A 17 13.92 15.34 12.50
N MET A 18 12.81 14.64 12.64
CA MET A 18 12.72 13.20 12.58
C MET A 18 11.73 12.84 11.47
N PHE A 19 12.11 11.89 10.63
CA PHE A 19 11.22 11.24 9.69
C PHE A 19 10.56 10.04 10.38
N GLY A 20 9.37 9.71 9.91
CA GLY A 20 8.66 8.50 10.31
C GLY A 20 7.49 8.26 9.37
N THR A 21 7.24 6.98 9.09
CA THR A 21 5.97 6.50 8.57
C THR A 21 4.92 6.52 9.69
N VAL A 22 3.67 6.14 9.39
CA VAL A 22 2.55 6.23 10.35
C VAL A 22 2.81 5.37 11.60
N ASP A 23 3.39 4.17 11.42
CA ASP A 23 3.83 3.29 12.51
C ASP A 23 4.86 4.00 13.43
N THR A 24 5.86 4.67 12.87
CA THR A 24 6.85 5.43 13.65
C THR A 24 6.19 6.55 14.44
N TRP A 25 5.24 7.26 13.83
CA TRP A 25 4.52 8.34 14.50
C TRP A 25 3.65 7.81 15.65
N LEU A 26 2.91 6.74 15.41
CA LEU A 26 2.09 6.11 16.45
C LEU A 26 2.95 5.59 17.60
N LEU A 27 4.05 4.90 17.29
CA LEU A 27 5.01 4.43 18.29
C LEU A 27 5.57 5.60 19.11
N TRP A 28 5.99 6.69 18.45
CA TRP A 28 6.50 7.88 19.11
C TRP A 28 5.48 8.48 20.07
N LYS A 29 4.23 8.66 19.64
CA LYS A 29 3.19 9.26 20.50
C LYS A 29 2.74 8.32 21.61
N LEU A 30 2.54 7.03 21.31
CA LEU A 30 2.11 6.05 22.30
C LEU A 30 3.18 5.79 23.36
N SER A 31 4.46 5.82 23.00
CA SER A 31 5.56 5.67 23.97
C SER A 31 5.87 6.93 24.77
N GLY A 32 5.04 7.98 24.70
CA GLY A 32 5.33 9.23 25.40
C GLY A 32 6.58 9.94 24.88
N GLU A 33 6.79 9.90 23.56
CA GLU A 33 7.92 10.53 22.87
C GLU A 33 9.29 9.92 23.27
N ARG A 34 9.30 8.63 23.64
CA ARG A 34 10.52 7.90 24.03
C ARG A 34 11.08 7.00 22.94
N VAL A 35 10.23 6.38 22.14
CA VAL A 35 10.64 5.39 21.14
C VAL A 35 10.39 5.93 19.74
N TRP A 36 11.48 6.16 19.02
CA TRP A 36 11.49 6.52 17.61
C TRP A 36 12.10 5.36 16.82
N ALA A 37 11.26 4.58 16.15
CA ALA A 37 11.66 3.41 15.38
C ALA A 37 10.59 3.05 14.32
N THR A 38 10.97 2.24 13.34
CA THR A 38 10.06 1.66 12.34
C THR A 38 10.38 0.19 12.14
N ASP A 39 9.42 -0.61 11.71
CA ASP A 39 9.67 -2.00 11.36
C ASP A 39 10.18 -2.14 9.91
N ARG A 40 10.77 -3.29 9.58
CA ARG A 40 11.28 -3.57 8.23
C ARG A 40 10.18 -3.55 7.15
N ALA A 41 8.96 -3.98 7.47
CA ALA A 41 7.84 -3.94 6.53
C ALA A 41 7.52 -2.50 6.14
N SER A 42 7.31 -1.63 7.13
CA SER A 42 7.01 -0.22 6.92
C SER A 42 8.16 0.53 6.26
N ALA A 43 9.41 0.26 6.67
CA ALA A 43 10.61 0.82 6.04
C ALA A 43 10.71 0.47 4.56
N SER A 44 10.41 -0.78 4.18
CA SER A 44 10.48 -1.23 2.79
C SER A 44 9.54 -0.48 1.84
N GLY A 45 8.41 0.02 2.34
CA GLY A 45 7.45 0.83 1.57
C GLY A 45 7.88 2.28 1.31
N THR A 46 8.99 2.74 1.89
CA THR A 46 9.45 4.14 1.77
C THR A 46 10.22 4.46 0.49
N LEU A 47 10.61 3.44 -0.28
CA LEU A 47 11.59 3.53 -1.37
C LEU A 47 13.00 3.96 -0.94
N MET A 48 13.26 4.19 0.34
CA MET A 48 14.58 4.55 0.88
C MET A 48 15.30 3.37 1.52
N TYR A 49 14.64 2.21 1.60
CA TYR A 49 15.15 0.99 2.21
C TYR A 49 15.62 0.00 1.15
N ASP A 50 16.81 -0.57 1.36
CA ASP A 50 17.35 -1.63 0.51
C ASP A 50 16.97 -2.99 1.11
N THR A 51 16.09 -3.74 0.43
CA THR A 51 15.63 -5.05 0.89
C THR A 51 16.67 -6.16 0.73
N PHE A 52 17.70 -5.97 -0.11
CA PHE A 52 18.79 -6.92 -0.26
C PHE A 52 19.86 -6.73 0.82
N GLN A 53 20.11 -5.48 1.24
CA GLN A 53 21.05 -5.16 2.31
C GLN A 53 20.40 -5.10 3.70
N ASN A 54 19.08 -5.12 3.76
CA ASN A 54 18.29 -5.07 4.99
C ASN A 54 18.55 -3.80 5.84
N MET A 55 18.71 -2.65 5.17
CA MET A 55 19.02 -1.37 5.81
C MET A 55 18.59 -0.18 4.95
N TRP A 56 18.64 1.02 5.53
CA TRP A 56 18.46 2.27 4.77
C TRP A 56 19.51 2.38 3.66
N SER A 57 19.06 2.63 2.43
CA SER A 57 19.92 2.74 1.24
C SER A 57 20.64 4.08 1.20
N SER A 58 21.94 4.08 1.52
CA SER A 58 22.78 5.28 1.42
C SER A 58 22.81 5.87 0.00
N MET A 59 22.77 5.01 -1.02
CA MET A 59 22.72 5.41 -2.43
C MET A 59 21.44 6.21 -2.73
N ILE A 60 20.26 5.64 -2.43
CA ILE A 60 18.99 6.32 -2.70
C ILE A 60 18.92 7.63 -1.92
N LEU A 61 19.26 7.60 -0.64
CA LEU A 61 19.24 8.78 0.24
C LEU A 61 20.14 9.90 -0.29
N SER A 62 21.34 9.56 -0.78
CA SER A 62 22.24 10.52 -1.41
C SER A 62 21.66 11.09 -2.69
N LEU A 63 21.04 10.26 -3.54
CA LEU A 63 20.42 10.69 -4.80
C LEU A 63 19.27 11.68 -4.58
N VAL A 64 18.44 11.47 -3.54
CA VAL A 64 17.31 12.35 -3.21
C VAL A 64 17.66 13.46 -2.22
N GLY A 65 18.91 13.51 -1.74
CA GLY A 65 19.39 14.52 -0.80
C GLY A 65 18.77 14.43 0.60
N ILE A 66 18.40 13.23 1.06
CA ILE A 66 17.86 13.00 2.41
C ILE A 66 19.00 12.55 3.34
N PRO A 67 19.24 13.24 4.46
CA PRO A 67 20.31 12.86 5.38
C PRO A 67 19.92 11.64 6.23
N MET A 68 20.79 10.64 6.34
CA MET A 68 20.48 9.39 7.05
C MET A 68 20.10 9.57 8.52
N HIS A 69 20.65 10.58 9.21
CA HIS A 69 20.42 10.81 10.64
C HIS A 69 18.97 11.20 11.01
N ILE A 70 18.13 11.55 10.03
CA ILE A 70 16.72 11.83 10.30
C ILE A 70 15.82 10.60 10.17
N LEU A 71 16.37 9.43 9.80
CA LEU A 71 15.59 8.21 9.61
C LEU A 71 15.58 7.36 10.88
N PRO A 72 14.43 6.76 11.23
CA PRO A 72 14.32 5.96 12.44
C PRO A 72 15.21 4.72 12.38
N PRO A 73 15.74 4.27 13.53
CA PRO A 73 16.21 2.90 13.70
C PRO A 73 15.17 1.88 13.22
N ILE A 74 15.67 0.80 12.63
CA ILE A 74 14.83 -0.28 12.10
C ILE A 74 14.81 -1.42 13.10
N VAL A 75 13.62 -1.91 13.42
CA VAL A 75 13.38 -3.01 14.35
C VAL A 75 12.65 -4.18 13.68
N ASP A 76 12.58 -5.30 14.39
CA ASP A 76 11.81 -6.47 13.98
C ASP A 76 10.30 -6.15 13.99
N THR A 77 9.55 -6.81 13.11
CA THR A 77 8.09 -6.66 13.03
C THR A 77 7.40 -7.19 14.29
N SER A 78 7.98 -8.19 14.96
CA SER A 78 7.50 -8.75 16.21
C SER A 78 8.62 -8.91 17.24
N GLY A 79 8.40 -8.41 18.44
CA GLY A 79 9.38 -8.42 19.53
C GLY A 79 9.04 -7.36 20.57
N GLN A 80 9.89 -7.16 21.58
CA GLN A 80 9.72 -6.06 22.53
C GLN A 80 10.20 -4.76 21.88
N ILE A 81 9.28 -3.90 21.44
CA ILE A 81 9.61 -2.68 20.68
C ILE A 81 9.55 -1.44 21.58
N GLY A 82 8.55 -1.38 22.45
CA GLY A 82 8.36 -0.27 23.36
C GLY A 82 7.23 -0.55 24.35
N VAL A 83 6.88 0.47 25.12
CA VAL A 83 5.80 0.41 26.11
C VAL A 83 4.98 1.68 25.94
N VAL A 84 3.66 1.54 25.88
CA VAL A 84 2.74 2.67 25.90
C VAL A 84 2.88 3.40 27.22
N ASP A 85 2.96 4.72 27.16
CA ASP A 85 3.02 5.58 28.34
C ASP A 85 1.80 5.43 29.24
N GLU A 86 2.04 5.28 30.55
CA GLU A 86 1.00 5.13 31.55
C GLU A 86 -0.02 6.26 31.52
N SER A 87 0.38 7.49 31.15
CA SER A 87 -0.56 8.64 31.09
C SER A 87 -1.65 8.49 30.03
N ILE A 88 -1.52 7.56 29.07
CA ILE A 88 -2.49 7.36 28.00
C ILE A 88 -3.63 6.44 28.43
N PHE A 89 -3.31 5.32 29.10
CA PHE A 89 -4.29 4.29 29.47
C PHE A 89 -4.40 4.02 30.98
N GLY A 90 -3.67 4.77 31.81
CA GLY A 90 -3.57 4.55 33.25
C GLY A 90 -2.77 3.30 33.64
N THR A 91 -2.11 2.67 32.67
CA THR A 91 -1.22 1.52 32.84
C THR A 91 -0.25 1.45 31.67
N GLU A 92 0.93 0.92 31.92
CA GLU A 92 1.87 0.54 30.87
C GLU A 92 1.32 -0.65 30.06
N ILE A 93 1.36 -0.55 28.73
CA ILE A 93 0.97 -1.63 27.82
C ILE A 93 2.13 -1.92 26.88
N PRO A 94 2.66 -3.16 26.82
CA PRO A 94 3.73 -3.50 25.89
C PRO A 94 3.32 -3.32 24.42
N ILE A 95 4.17 -2.66 23.64
CA ILE A 95 4.07 -2.58 22.19
C ILE A 95 4.96 -3.68 21.62
N THR A 96 4.35 -4.77 21.16
CA THR A 96 5.08 -5.98 20.74
C THR A 96 5.09 -6.25 19.24
N GLY A 97 4.51 -5.37 18.45
CA GLY A 97 4.47 -5.50 17.00
C GLY A 97 4.24 -4.18 16.30
N LEU A 98 4.90 -4.04 15.16
CA LEU A 98 4.75 -2.93 14.22
C LEU A 98 4.80 -3.53 12.83
N VAL A 99 3.82 -3.21 11.97
CA VAL A 99 3.73 -3.77 10.63
C VAL A 99 2.85 -2.87 9.76
N GLY A 100 3.19 -2.76 8.47
CA GLY A 100 2.35 -2.09 7.49
C GLY A 100 0.98 -2.76 7.34
N ASP A 101 -0.03 -2.00 6.94
CA ASP A 101 -1.41 -2.49 6.84
C ASP A 101 -1.60 -3.65 5.85
N GLN A 102 -0.98 -3.57 4.66
CA GLN A 102 -1.07 -4.62 3.65
C GLN A 102 -0.34 -5.89 4.08
N GLN A 103 0.81 -5.75 4.74
CA GLN A 103 1.58 -6.85 5.30
C GLN A 103 0.85 -7.49 6.49
N ALA A 104 0.23 -6.69 7.36
CA ALA A 104 -0.61 -7.16 8.45
C ALA A 104 -1.81 -7.95 7.92
N SER A 105 -2.44 -7.46 6.84
CA SER A 105 -3.53 -8.16 6.16
C SER A 105 -3.07 -9.49 5.57
N LEU A 106 -1.91 -9.53 4.90
CA LEU A 106 -1.31 -10.77 4.39
C LEU A 106 -1.07 -11.79 5.51
N PHE A 107 -0.53 -11.33 6.65
CA PHE A 107 -0.33 -12.17 7.83
C PHE A 107 -1.66 -12.66 8.42
N GLY A 108 -2.65 -11.78 8.58
CA GLY A 108 -3.98 -12.11 9.11
C GLY A 108 -4.78 -13.09 8.24
N HIS A 109 -4.53 -13.10 6.93
CA HIS A 109 -5.07 -14.08 6.00
C HIS A 109 -4.34 -15.44 6.02
N CYS A 110 -3.39 -15.62 6.94
CA CYS A 110 -2.60 -16.84 7.09
C CYS A 110 -1.77 -17.20 5.85
N CYS A 111 -1.36 -16.19 5.06
CA CYS A 111 -0.55 -16.36 3.86
C CYS A 111 0.94 -16.60 4.21
N PHE A 112 1.23 -17.66 4.95
CA PHE A 112 2.55 -17.93 5.52
C PHE A 112 3.52 -18.65 4.59
N LYS A 113 3.02 -19.27 3.53
CA LYS A 113 3.84 -20.05 2.59
C LYS A 113 4.18 -19.23 1.35
N PRO A 114 5.35 -19.46 0.74
CA PRO A 114 5.66 -18.90 -0.57
C PRO A 114 4.57 -19.26 -1.58
N GLY A 115 4.08 -18.27 -2.32
CA GLY A 115 2.97 -18.40 -3.27
C GLY A 115 1.59 -18.16 -2.65
N ASP A 116 1.45 -18.07 -1.33
CA ASP A 116 0.21 -17.59 -0.74
C ASP A 116 0.00 -16.12 -1.10
N MET A 117 -1.25 -15.77 -1.43
CA MET A 117 -1.60 -14.45 -1.95
C MET A 117 -2.90 -13.95 -1.36
N LYS A 118 -2.97 -12.63 -1.14
CA LYS A 118 -4.20 -11.92 -0.81
C LYS A 118 -4.42 -10.78 -1.79
N LEU A 119 -5.68 -10.50 -2.10
CA LEU A 119 -6.10 -9.35 -2.87
C LEU A 119 -7.04 -8.51 -2.02
N THR A 120 -6.61 -7.31 -1.61
CA THR A 120 -7.49 -6.36 -0.93
C THR A 120 -8.17 -5.50 -1.98
N LEU A 121 -9.49 -5.47 -1.96
CA LEU A 121 -10.32 -4.63 -2.83
C LEU A 121 -10.93 -3.49 -2.01
N GLY A 122 -10.37 -2.30 -2.15
CA GLY A 122 -10.87 -1.05 -1.54
C GLY A 122 -10.90 0.08 -2.58
N THR A 123 -10.53 1.30 -2.18
CA THR A 123 -10.34 2.42 -3.12
C THR A 123 -9.36 2.06 -4.26
N GLY A 124 -8.31 1.32 -3.92
CA GLY A 124 -7.43 0.61 -4.87
C GLY A 124 -7.52 -0.91 -4.68
N SER A 125 -6.86 -1.66 -5.56
CA SER A 125 -6.61 -3.09 -5.41
C SER A 125 -5.14 -3.33 -5.13
N PHE A 126 -4.86 -4.10 -4.08
CA PHE A 126 -3.50 -4.44 -3.67
C PHE A 126 -3.37 -5.95 -3.59
N LEU A 127 -2.63 -6.51 -4.54
CA LEU A 127 -2.21 -7.90 -4.54
C LEU A 127 -0.88 -7.99 -3.80
N ASN A 128 -0.85 -8.80 -2.75
CA ASN A 128 0.37 -9.14 -2.03
C ASN A 128 0.59 -10.64 -2.15
N VAL A 129 1.79 -11.02 -2.57
CA VAL A 129 2.22 -12.42 -2.73
C VAL A 129 3.40 -12.66 -1.81
N ASN A 130 3.29 -13.64 -0.92
CA ASN A 130 4.41 -14.10 -0.11
C ASN A 130 5.45 -14.76 -1.02
N ILE A 131 6.68 -14.27 -1.01
CA ILE A 131 7.79 -14.82 -1.83
C ILE A 131 8.85 -15.54 -0.98
N GLY A 132 8.57 -15.78 0.29
CA GLY A 132 9.42 -16.53 1.20
C GLY A 132 10.61 -15.71 1.73
N SER A 133 11.69 -16.40 2.05
CA SER A 133 12.85 -15.83 2.78
C SER A 133 13.92 -15.22 1.88
N LYS A 134 13.71 -15.17 0.56
CA LYS A 134 14.67 -14.64 -0.40
C LYS A 134 14.02 -13.50 -1.19
N PRO A 135 14.60 -12.29 -1.20
CA PRO A 135 14.09 -11.23 -2.05
C PRO A 135 14.30 -11.63 -3.51
N LEU A 136 13.26 -11.50 -4.32
CA LEU A 136 13.31 -11.74 -5.76
C LEU A 136 13.28 -10.41 -6.48
N ALA A 137 14.31 -10.15 -7.29
CA ALA A 137 14.30 -9.01 -8.20
C ALA A 137 13.41 -9.34 -9.40
N SER A 138 12.35 -8.56 -9.63
CA SER A 138 11.56 -8.69 -10.85
C SER A 138 12.13 -7.84 -11.98
N ILE A 139 12.14 -8.41 -13.20
CA ILE A 139 12.46 -7.70 -14.44
C ILE A 139 11.25 -6.83 -14.88
N THR A 140 10.05 -7.14 -14.40
CA THR A 140 8.79 -6.46 -14.78
C THR A 140 8.44 -5.25 -13.90
N GLY A 141 9.37 -4.78 -13.06
CA GLY A 141 9.22 -3.55 -12.28
C GLY A 141 8.60 -3.71 -10.89
N ILE A 142 8.48 -4.94 -10.38
CA ILE A 142 8.06 -5.20 -9.00
C ILE A 142 9.30 -5.28 -8.09
N TYR A 143 9.44 -4.31 -7.19
CA TYR A 143 10.50 -4.32 -6.18
C TYR A 143 10.07 -5.15 -4.97
N PRO A 144 10.89 -6.10 -4.47
CA PRO A 144 10.52 -6.91 -3.32
C PRO A 144 10.45 -6.04 -2.06
N LEU A 145 9.35 -6.17 -1.32
CA LEU A 145 9.13 -5.55 -0.02
C LEU A 145 9.32 -6.58 1.09
N VAL A 146 9.47 -6.11 2.33
CA VAL A 146 9.44 -6.99 3.50
C VAL A 146 7.99 -7.21 3.89
N ALA A 147 7.58 -8.48 4.04
CA ALA A 147 6.28 -8.85 4.59
C ALA A 147 6.31 -8.73 6.12
N TRP A 148 7.27 -9.39 6.76
CA TRP A 148 7.50 -9.29 8.20
C TRP A 148 8.88 -9.85 8.56
N ASP A 149 9.39 -9.43 9.71
CA ASP A 149 10.52 -10.03 10.38
C ASP A 149 10.12 -10.52 11.78
N ILE A 150 10.13 -11.84 11.96
CA ILE A 150 9.74 -12.48 13.22
C ILE A 150 10.89 -13.38 13.65
N LYS A 151 11.47 -13.12 14.83
CA LYS A 151 12.59 -13.90 15.39
C LYS A 151 13.79 -13.98 14.43
N ASN A 152 14.18 -12.87 13.81
CA ASN A 152 15.24 -12.79 12.80
C ASN A 152 14.98 -13.65 11.54
N SER A 153 13.72 -13.96 11.24
CA SER A 153 13.32 -14.68 10.04
C SER A 153 12.50 -13.75 9.16
N ILE A 154 13.17 -13.15 8.18
CA ILE A 154 12.57 -12.20 7.25
C ILE A 154 11.78 -12.97 6.19
N THR A 155 10.52 -12.58 6.02
CA THR A 155 9.69 -12.98 4.89
C THR A 155 9.47 -11.78 4.00
N PHE A 156 9.58 -11.98 2.68
CA PHE A 156 9.40 -10.94 1.68
C PHE A 156 8.03 -11.09 0.99
N THR A 157 7.53 -9.97 0.48
CA THR A 157 6.32 -9.93 -0.34
C THR A 157 6.62 -9.21 -1.66
N ALA A 158 6.06 -9.73 -2.74
CA ALA A 158 5.83 -8.94 -3.95
C ALA A 158 4.50 -8.21 -3.79
N GLU A 159 4.46 -6.93 -4.14
CA GLU A 159 3.24 -6.14 -4.13
C GLU A 159 2.95 -5.59 -5.53
N ALA A 160 1.72 -5.73 -5.97
CA ALA A 160 1.21 -5.07 -7.15
C ALA A 160 -0.06 -4.30 -6.77
N SER A 161 -0.14 -3.04 -7.18
CA SER A 161 -1.30 -2.19 -6.91
C SER A 161 -1.96 -1.69 -8.18
N SER A 162 -3.28 -1.55 -8.14
CA SER A 162 -4.09 -0.90 -9.16
C SER A 162 -4.95 0.16 -8.48
N ILE A 163 -4.81 1.42 -8.90
CA ILE A 163 -5.42 2.60 -8.25
C ILE A 163 -6.94 2.72 -8.56
N THR A 164 -7.50 1.75 -9.26
CA THR A 164 -8.64 2.02 -10.11
C THR A 164 -9.97 1.48 -9.60
N VAL A 165 -10.03 0.56 -8.63
CA VAL A 165 -11.29 -0.14 -8.32
C VAL A 165 -12.33 0.74 -7.61
N GLY A 166 -12.07 1.23 -6.41
CA GLY A 166 -13.05 2.00 -5.66
C GLY A 166 -13.25 3.43 -6.18
N THR A 167 -12.20 4.08 -6.68
CA THR A 167 -12.31 5.40 -7.35
C THR A 167 -13.29 5.36 -8.52
N CYS A 168 -13.34 4.25 -9.25
CA CYS A 168 -14.30 4.09 -10.34
C CYS A 168 -15.73 3.92 -9.85
N ILE A 169 -15.93 3.22 -8.73
CA ILE A 169 -17.25 3.08 -8.10
C ILE A 169 -17.72 4.43 -7.56
N ASP A 170 -16.83 5.21 -6.94
CA ASP A 170 -17.13 6.56 -6.47
C ASP A 170 -17.45 7.51 -7.63
N TRP A 171 -16.77 7.36 -8.76
CA TRP A 171 -17.10 8.10 -9.99
C TRP A 171 -18.48 7.70 -10.57
N LEU A 172 -18.85 6.42 -10.54
CA LEU A 172 -20.20 5.99 -10.95
C LEU A 172 -21.30 6.60 -10.06
N LYS A 173 -21.03 6.76 -8.77
CA LYS A 173 -21.95 7.43 -7.84
C LYS A 173 -22.04 8.93 -8.13
N SER A 174 -20.91 9.60 -8.29
CA SER A 174 -20.88 11.05 -8.48
C SER A 174 -21.52 11.50 -9.80
N THR A 175 -21.49 10.65 -10.83
CA THR A 175 -22.17 10.87 -12.11
C THR A 175 -23.67 10.55 -12.07
N GLY A 176 -24.18 9.96 -10.99
CA GLY A 176 -25.58 9.53 -10.88
C GLY A 176 -25.93 8.31 -11.71
N ILE A 177 -24.95 7.65 -12.35
CA ILE A 177 -25.17 6.41 -13.10
C ILE A 177 -25.67 5.33 -12.16
N ILE A 178 -25.14 5.27 -10.93
CA ILE A 178 -25.64 4.38 -9.87
C ILE A 178 -25.96 5.22 -8.63
N GLN A 179 -26.99 4.82 -7.88
CA GLN A 179 -27.28 5.39 -6.56
C GLN A 179 -26.74 4.51 -5.43
N ASP A 180 -26.78 3.19 -5.63
CA ASP A 180 -26.32 2.22 -4.66
C ASP A 180 -25.36 1.20 -5.30
N VAL A 181 -24.26 0.91 -4.60
CA VAL A 181 -23.22 -0.02 -5.09
C VAL A 181 -23.75 -1.44 -5.12
N SER A 182 -24.58 -1.86 -4.17
CA SER A 182 -25.12 -3.23 -4.13
C SER A 182 -25.89 -3.57 -5.41
N SER A 183 -26.58 -2.58 -6.00
CA SER A 183 -27.35 -2.76 -7.23
C SER A 183 -26.50 -3.07 -8.48
N THR A 184 -25.19 -2.77 -8.45
CA THR A 184 -24.33 -2.87 -9.65
C THR A 184 -24.21 -4.30 -10.20
N SER A 185 -24.09 -5.29 -9.32
CA SER A 185 -24.00 -6.71 -9.72
C SER A 185 -25.26 -7.16 -10.45
N ASP A 186 -26.43 -6.84 -9.90
CA ASP A 186 -27.71 -7.33 -10.42
C ASP A 186 -28.05 -6.65 -11.75
N ILE A 187 -27.77 -5.34 -11.86
CA ILE A 187 -27.95 -4.60 -13.11
C ILE A 187 -27.01 -5.14 -14.20
N ALA A 188 -25.75 -5.43 -13.89
CA ALA A 188 -24.80 -6.00 -14.84
C ALA A 188 -25.21 -7.41 -15.31
N LYS A 189 -25.76 -8.24 -14.40
CA LYS A 189 -26.25 -9.59 -14.72
C LYS A 189 -27.57 -9.62 -15.49
N SER A 190 -28.28 -8.49 -15.58
CA SER A 190 -29.54 -8.39 -16.32
C SER A 190 -29.39 -8.45 -17.85
N VAL A 191 -28.16 -8.34 -18.36
CA VAL A 191 -27.81 -8.48 -19.78
C VAL A 191 -26.83 -9.64 -19.97
N PRO A 192 -26.89 -10.37 -21.10
CA PRO A 192 -26.01 -11.51 -21.36
C PRO A 192 -24.57 -11.08 -21.70
N ASP A 193 -24.36 -9.86 -22.18
CA ASP A 193 -23.06 -9.34 -22.60
C ASP A 193 -22.96 -7.79 -22.53
N THR A 194 -21.80 -7.25 -22.91
CA THR A 194 -21.55 -5.80 -22.93
C THR A 194 -22.01 -5.11 -24.23
N ASN A 195 -22.57 -5.85 -25.19
CA ASN A 195 -22.95 -5.37 -26.52
C ASN A 195 -21.85 -4.55 -27.21
N GLY A 196 -20.60 -5.00 -27.12
CA GLY A 196 -19.45 -4.31 -27.71
C GLY A 196 -18.97 -3.07 -26.96
N CYS A 197 -19.55 -2.75 -25.79
CA CYS A 197 -19.07 -1.69 -24.92
C CYS A 197 -17.78 -2.12 -24.21
N TYR A 198 -16.77 -1.27 -24.27
CA TYR A 198 -15.54 -1.37 -23.47
C TYR A 198 -15.42 -0.14 -22.58
N PHE A 199 -15.07 -0.35 -21.33
CA PHE A 199 -14.71 0.70 -20.39
C PHE A 199 -13.26 0.49 -19.96
N VAL A 200 -12.44 1.55 -20.02
CA VAL A 200 -11.05 1.52 -19.54
C VAL A 200 -10.88 2.66 -18.53
N PRO A 201 -10.83 2.37 -17.23
CA PRO A 201 -10.72 3.40 -16.23
C PRO A 201 -9.27 3.87 -16.05
N ALA A 202 -8.91 4.94 -16.75
CA ALA A 202 -7.58 5.54 -16.71
C ALA A 202 -7.54 6.88 -15.96
N PHE A 203 -8.38 7.05 -14.92
CA PHE A 203 -8.51 8.33 -14.19
C PHE A 203 -7.22 8.86 -13.56
N ALA A 204 -6.25 7.97 -13.26
CA ALA A 204 -4.97 8.30 -12.63
C ALA A 204 -3.72 7.88 -13.45
N GLY A 205 -3.88 7.53 -14.73
CA GLY A 205 -2.76 7.26 -15.64
C GLY A 205 -2.63 5.82 -16.16
N LEU A 206 -3.14 5.61 -17.38
CA LEU A 206 -2.52 4.92 -18.53
C LEU A 206 -2.65 5.95 -19.69
N PRO A 207 -1.83 5.94 -20.76
CA PRO A 207 -1.91 6.94 -21.85
C PRO A 207 -3.18 6.82 -22.72
N VAL A 208 -4.25 6.23 -22.21
CA VAL A 208 -5.52 6.02 -22.91
C VAL A 208 -6.64 6.54 -22.03
N CYS A 209 -7.10 7.75 -22.34
CA CYS A 209 -8.34 8.32 -21.81
C CYS A 209 -9.51 7.35 -22.08
N ALA A 210 -10.50 7.28 -21.19
CA ALA A 210 -11.63 6.34 -21.27
C ALA A 210 -12.18 6.23 -22.71
N LEU A 211 -11.95 5.08 -23.36
CA LEU A 211 -12.32 4.87 -24.76
C LEU A 211 -13.70 4.20 -24.82
N PHE A 212 -14.69 4.94 -25.31
CA PHE A 212 -16.02 4.41 -25.62
C PHE A 212 -16.06 4.04 -27.10
N THR A 213 -16.16 2.74 -27.42
CA THR A 213 -16.13 2.26 -28.81
C THR A 213 -17.50 2.25 -29.50
N SER A 214 -18.59 2.61 -28.80
CA SER A 214 -19.94 2.72 -29.37
C SER A 214 -20.75 3.83 -28.68
N LEU A 215 -21.71 4.43 -29.42
CA LEU A 215 -22.74 5.35 -28.93
C LEU A 215 -23.33 4.89 -27.59
N LEU A 216 -23.55 5.84 -26.66
CA LEU A 216 -24.05 5.69 -25.28
C LEU A 216 -24.83 4.37 -25.06
N PRO A 217 -24.16 3.30 -24.59
CA PRO A 217 -24.79 2.00 -24.45
C PRO A 217 -25.84 2.05 -23.32
N PRO A 218 -26.85 1.16 -23.34
CA PRO A 218 -27.76 1.00 -22.22
C PRO A 218 -27.00 0.82 -20.91
N LYS A 219 -27.52 1.42 -19.83
CA LYS A 219 -26.87 1.43 -18.51
C LYS A 219 -26.44 0.03 -18.05
N GLN A 220 -27.22 -1.00 -18.38
CA GLN A 220 -26.92 -2.40 -18.06
C GLN A 220 -25.63 -2.88 -18.75
N ASN A 221 -25.51 -2.69 -20.06
CA ASN A 221 -24.33 -3.10 -20.84
C ASN A 221 -23.09 -2.30 -20.45
N PHE A 222 -23.26 -1.02 -20.11
CA PHE A 222 -22.18 -0.20 -19.56
C PHE A 222 -21.68 -0.75 -18.22
N LEU A 223 -22.57 -1.06 -17.28
CA LEU A 223 -22.19 -1.62 -15.98
C LEU A 223 -21.56 -3.02 -16.10
N ALA A 224 -22.04 -3.84 -17.03
CA ALA A 224 -21.41 -5.13 -17.35
C ALA A 224 -19.98 -4.94 -17.87
N SER A 225 -19.75 -3.96 -18.75
CA SER A 225 -18.41 -3.62 -19.27
C SER A 225 -17.50 -3.08 -18.17
N PHE A 226 -18.03 -2.20 -17.32
CA PHE A 226 -17.33 -1.63 -16.18
C PHE A 226 -16.81 -2.71 -15.22
N LEU A 227 -17.68 -3.62 -14.77
CA LEU A 227 -17.29 -4.70 -13.85
C LEU A 227 -16.32 -5.70 -14.53
N SER A 228 -16.51 -5.97 -15.81
CA SER A 228 -15.59 -6.82 -16.60
C SER A 228 -14.20 -6.19 -16.68
N CYS A 229 -14.10 -4.87 -16.81
CA CYS A 229 -12.83 -4.18 -16.81
C CYS A 229 -12.14 -4.21 -15.44
N LEU A 230 -12.89 -4.04 -14.34
CA LEU A 230 -12.32 -4.19 -13.00
C LEU A 230 -11.77 -5.60 -12.79
N LYS A 231 -12.50 -6.63 -13.24
CA LYS A 231 -12.03 -8.03 -13.24
C LYS A 231 -10.75 -8.18 -14.06
N TYR A 232 -10.71 -7.66 -15.29
CA TYR A 232 -9.55 -7.76 -16.18
C TYR A 232 -8.32 -7.03 -15.62
N SER A 233 -8.53 -5.86 -15.02
CA SER A 233 -7.47 -5.07 -14.39
C SER A 233 -6.85 -5.82 -13.21
N ASN A 234 -7.68 -6.50 -12.41
CA ASN A 234 -7.20 -7.36 -11.34
C ASN A 234 -6.52 -8.64 -11.86
N GLN A 235 -6.98 -9.22 -12.97
CA GLN A 235 -6.31 -10.37 -13.60
C GLN A 235 -4.88 -10.04 -14.03
N LYS A 236 -4.61 -8.82 -14.50
CA LYS A 236 -3.26 -8.37 -14.86
C LYS A 236 -2.30 -8.30 -13.67
N LEU A 237 -2.79 -8.24 -12.43
CA LEU A 237 -1.92 -8.26 -11.26
C LEU A 237 -1.27 -9.64 -11.07
N PHE A 238 -1.83 -10.71 -11.66
CA PHE A 238 -1.35 -12.08 -11.53
C PHE A 238 -0.40 -12.52 -12.65
N ILE A 239 -0.14 -11.68 -13.66
CA ILE A 239 0.70 -11.97 -14.83
C ILE A 239 2.00 -11.19 -14.72
#